data_AF-A0A1W1XA94-F1
#
_entry.id   AF-A0A1W1XA94-F1
#
_cell.length_a   1.000
_cell.length_b   1.000
_cell.length_c   1.000
_cell.angle_alpha   90.00
_cell.angle_beta   90.00
_cell.angle_gamma   90.00
#
_symmetry.space_group_name_H-M   'P 1'
#
loop_
_entity.id
_entity.type
_entity.pdbx_description
1 polymer ?
#
loop_
_entity_poly.entity_id
_entity_poly.type
_entity_poly.pdbx_seq_one_letter_code
_entity_poly.pdbx_strand_id
1 'polypeptide(L)'
;MSHNKPLIKVFEYALNQEETGKLFFQTALQRLGMGAAVSAFRRLIAEEEKHIAFINRILDELHQGREVDPGQLQDVILEPTDYFDERAKKEFLEQCIQGSMVPDVTVFNTAWLIEKDLSEFYAGMAEKAVGKTKSALEMLSKWERQHELFFRQFRDKLSETYAQMPWGG
;
A
#
# COMPACT_ATOMS: atom_id res chain seq x y z
N MET A 1 4.37 -27.17 22.13
CA MET A 1 4.38 -25.70 21.94
C MET A 1 4.19 -25.43 20.47
N SER A 2 3.17 -24.63 20.09
CA SER A 2 2.66 -24.60 18.71
C SER A 2 3.74 -24.18 17.72
N HIS A 3 3.92 -24.97 16.66
CA HIS A 3 4.86 -24.69 15.57
C HIS A 3 4.56 -23.35 14.85
N ASN A 4 3.37 -22.76 15.12
CA ASN A 4 2.90 -21.52 14.51
C ASN A 4 3.35 -20.24 15.24
N LYS A 5 3.93 -20.33 16.45
CA LYS A 5 4.21 -19.12 17.27
C LYS A 5 5.07 -18.06 16.55
N PRO A 6 6.15 -18.41 15.83
CA PRO A 6 6.92 -17.43 15.05
C PRO A 6 6.10 -16.82 13.91
N LEU A 7 5.28 -17.65 13.23
CA LEU A 7 4.49 -17.21 12.09
C LEU A 7 3.35 -16.26 12.50
N ILE A 8 2.70 -16.53 13.62
CA ILE A 8 1.71 -15.64 14.23
C ILE A 8 2.33 -14.27 14.47
N LYS A 9 3.55 -14.21 15.03
CA LYS A 9 4.24 -12.93 15.28
C LYS A 9 4.55 -12.15 14.01
N VAL A 10 4.88 -12.83 12.91
CA VAL A 10 5.08 -12.19 11.60
C VAL A 10 3.79 -11.56 11.09
N PHE A 11 2.67 -12.28 11.17
CA PHE A 11 1.38 -11.77 10.71
C PHE A 11 0.76 -10.72 11.65
N GLU A 12 1.01 -10.79 12.97
CA GLU A 12 0.64 -9.71 13.90
C GLU A 12 1.40 -8.42 13.59
N TYR A 13 2.70 -8.53 13.27
CA TYR A 13 3.49 -7.39 12.81
C TYR A 13 2.94 -6.83 11.50
N ALA A 14 2.68 -7.69 10.51
CA ALA A 14 2.06 -7.32 9.24
C ALA A 14 0.75 -6.57 9.44
N LEU A 15 -0.16 -7.12 10.26
CA LEU A 15 -1.44 -6.50 10.57
C LEU A 15 -1.29 -5.08 11.12
N ASN A 16 -0.37 -4.88 12.06
CA ASN A 16 -0.11 -3.56 12.63
C ASN A 16 0.42 -2.57 11.57
N GLN A 17 1.25 -3.05 10.63
CA GLN A 17 1.76 -2.21 9.55
C GLN A 17 0.64 -1.80 8.59
N GLU A 18 -0.26 -2.71 8.19
CA GLU A 18 -1.41 -2.37 7.33
C GLU A 18 -2.38 -1.40 8.01
N GLU A 19 -2.66 -1.60 9.30
CA GLU A 19 -3.49 -0.67 10.08
C GLU A 19 -2.85 0.72 10.15
N THR A 20 -1.53 0.78 10.28
CA THR A 20 -0.76 2.04 10.31
C THR A 20 -0.76 2.72 8.94
N GLY A 21 -0.53 1.98 7.85
CA GLY A 21 -0.61 2.47 6.48
C GLY A 21 -1.99 3.04 6.16
N LYS A 22 -3.05 2.28 6.46
CA LYS A 22 -4.44 2.72 6.32
C LYS A 22 -4.72 4.01 7.08
N LEU A 23 -4.29 4.11 8.35
CA LEU A 23 -4.50 5.31 9.16
C LEU A 23 -3.77 6.52 8.58
N PHE A 24 -2.55 6.32 8.07
CA PHE A 24 -1.81 7.36 7.35
C PHE A 24 -2.61 7.84 6.14
N PHE A 25 -3.14 6.94 5.31
CA PHE A 25 -3.95 7.31 4.15
C PHE A 25 -5.25 8.03 4.53
N GLN A 26 -5.94 7.60 5.59
CA GLN A 26 -7.13 8.28 6.10
C GLN A 26 -6.81 9.70 6.58
N THR A 27 -5.68 9.88 7.27
CA THR A 27 -5.24 11.19 7.76
C THR A 27 -4.82 12.10 6.61
N ALA A 28 -4.11 11.55 5.61
CA ALA A 28 -3.75 12.25 4.40
C ALA A 28 -5.00 12.70 3.63
N LEU A 29 -5.99 11.83 3.49
CA LEU A 29 -7.26 12.12 2.81
C LEU A 29 -8.01 13.32 3.42
N GLN A 30 -7.95 13.50 4.75
CA GLN A 30 -8.56 14.66 5.41
C GLN A 30 -7.84 15.98 5.10
N ARG A 31 -6.57 15.92 4.73
CA ARG A 31 -5.72 17.08 4.42
C ARG A 31 -5.68 17.40 2.93
N LEU A 32 -5.89 16.40 2.08
CA LEU A 32 -5.94 16.54 0.62
C LEU A 32 -7.22 17.31 0.22
N GLY A 33 -7.05 18.56 -0.23
CA GLY A 33 -8.15 19.45 -0.63
C GLY A 33 -8.72 19.22 -2.04
N MET A 34 -8.27 18.18 -2.76
CA MET A 34 -8.45 18.04 -4.21
C MET A 34 -9.15 16.73 -4.60
N GLY A 35 -10.15 16.83 -5.49
CA GLY A 35 -11.03 15.71 -5.84
C GLY A 35 -10.34 14.49 -6.47
N ALA A 36 -9.29 14.69 -7.27
CA ALA A 36 -8.58 13.60 -7.95
C ALA A 36 -7.72 12.75 -7.00
N ALA A 37 -7.01 13.36 -6.05
CA ALA A 37 -6.29 12.61 -5.01
C ALA A 37 -7.23 11.92 -4.01
N VAL A 38 -8.39 12.54 -3.75
CA VAL A 38 -9.40 11.99 -2.86
C VAL A 38 -9.90 10.63 -3.35
N SER A 39 -10.16 10.44 -4.64
CA SER A 39 -10.62 9.14 -5.16
C SER A 39 -9.57 8.04 -5.04
N ALA A 40 -8.31 8.35 -5.32
CA ALA A 40 -7.22 7.37 -5.23
C ALA A 40 -6.92 6.96 -3.79
N PHE A 41 -6.86 7.91 -2.86
CA PHE A 41 -6.67 7.59 -1.44
C PHE A 41 -7.86 6.83 -0.87
N ARG A 42 -9.10 7.15 -1.25
CA ARG A 42 -10.28 6.35 -0.86
C ARG A 42 -10.18 4.91 -1.35
N ARG A 43 -9.68 4.73 -2.57
CA ARG A 43 -9.47 3.41 -3.14
C ARG A 43 -8.40 2.65 -2.37
N LEU A 44 -7.24 3.26 -2.14
CA LEU A 44 -6.15 2.67 -1.35
C LEU A 44 -6.63 2.25 0.04
N ILE A 45 -7.36 3.11 0.75
CA ILE A 45 -7.93 2.77 2.06
C ILE A 45 -8.82 1.52 1.99
N ALA A 46 -9.62 1.37 0.94
CA ALA A 46 -10.47 0.19 0.74
C ALA A 46 -9.67 -1.06 0.37
N GLU A 47 -8.50 -0.91 -0.25
CA GLU A 47 -7.57 -2.00 -0.54
C GLU A 47 -6.82 -2.43 0.74
N GLU A 48 -6.39 -1.49 1.59
CA GLU A 48 -5.82 -1.80 2.91
C GLU A 48 -6.80 -2.53 3.82
N GLU A 49 -8.09 -2.19 3.78
CA GLU A 49 -9.12 -2.94 4.52
C GLU A 49 -9.20 -4.41 4.09
N LYS A 50 -8.94 -4.70 2.82
CA LYS A 50 -8.87 -6.07 2.30
C LYS A 50 -7.60 -6.77 2.74
N HIS A 51 -6.45 -6.09 2.76
CA HIS A 51 -5.19 -6.63 3.27
C HIS A 51 -5.33 -7.00 4.76
N ILE A 52 -5.89 -6.09 5.56
CA ILE A 52 -6.21 -6.31 6.98
C ILE A 52 -7.14 -7.51 7.16
N ALA A 53 -8.21 -7.60 6.36
CA ALA A 53 -9.14 -8.72 6.43
C ALA A 53 -8.47 -10.06 6.05
N PHE A 54 -7.59 -10.05 5.05
CA PHE A 54 -6.81 -11.19 4.63
C PHE A 54 -5.89 -11.68 5.75
N ILE A 55 -5.11 -10.78 6.36
CA ILE A 55 -4.17 -11.12 7.43
C ILE A 55 -4.91 -11.61 8.68
N ASN A 56 -6.04 -11.00 9.06
CA ASN A 56 -6.84 -11.45 10.20
C ASN A 56 -7.32 -12.89 10.02
N ARG A 57 -7.78 -13.27 8.83
CA ARG A 57 -8.20 -14.66 8.55
C ARG A 57 -7.03 -15.64 8.69
N ILE A 58 -5.84 -15.26 8.22
CA ILE A 58 -4.62 -16.07 8.40
C ILE A 58 -4.31 -16.24 9.89
N LEU A 59 -4.35 -15.16 10.67
CA LEU A 59 -4.13 -15.22 12.12
C LEU A 59 -5.14 -16.13 12.81
N ASP A 60 -6.41 -16.07 12.43
CA ASP A 60 -7.46 -16.94 12.96
C ASP A 60 -7.20 -18.43 12.69
N GLU A 61 -6.75 -18.77 11.47
CA GLU A 61 -6.36 -20.14 11.12
C GLU A 61 -5.15 -20.60 11.96
N LEU A 62 -4.12 -19.76 12.06
CA LEU A 62 -2.90 -20.07 12.80
C LEU A 62 -3.15 -20.25 14.30
N HIS A 63 -4.03 -19.43 14.89
CA HIS A 63 -4.46 -19.55 16.29
C HIS A 63 -5.26 -20.84 16.55
N GLN A 64 -6.03 -21.29 15.55
CA GLN A 64 -6.77 -22.55 15.60
C GLN A 64 -5.89 -23.78 15.26
N GLY A 65 -4.61 -23.57 15.00
CA GLY A 65 -3.66 -24.63 14.62
C GLY A 65 -3.91 -25.20 13.22
N ARG A 66 -4.66 -24.49 12.37
CA ARG A 66 -4.85 -24.84 10.96
C ARG A 66 -3.70 -24.31 10.12
N GLU A 67 -3.51 -24.91 8.95
CA GLU A 67 -2.64 -24.37 7.91
C GLU A 67 -3.30 -23.18 7.23
N VAL A 68 -2.46 -22.24 6.79
CA VAL A 68 -2.88 -21.07 6.00
C VAL A 68 -3.46 -21.54 4.67
N ASP A 69 -4.66 -21.09 4.26
CA ASP A 69 -5.19 -21.37 2.92
C ASP A 69 -5.52 -20.12 2.08
N PRO A 70 -4.55 -19.62 1.28
CA PRO A 70 -4.78 -18.47 0.39
C PRO A 70 -5.84 -18.75 -0.68
N GLY A 71 -6.08 -20.01 -1.04
CA GLY A 71 -7.05 -20.39 -2.07
C GLY A 71 -8.50 -20.16 -1.65
N GLN A 72 -8.80 -20.24 -0.35
CA GLN A 72 -10.11 -19.89 0.20
C GLN A 72 -10.28 -18.38 0.40
N LEU A 73 -9.21 -17.60 0.18
CA LEU A 73 -9.17 -16.16 0.32
C LEU A 73 -9.26 -15.44 -1.04
N GLN A 74 -9.56 -16.17 -2.13
CA GLN A 74 -9.66 -15.62 -3.49
C GLN A 74 -10.69 -14.51 -3.65
N ASP A 75 -11.75 -14.50 -2.84
CA ASP A 75 -12.77 -13.44 -2.83
C ASP A 75 -12.20 -12.06 -2.40
N VAL A 76 -10.97 -12.03 -1.87
CA VAL A 76 -10.25 -10.83 -1.44
C VAL A 76 -9.24 -10.36 -2.50
N ILE A 77 -9.01 -11.13 -3.57
CA ILE A 77 -8.01 -10.83 -4.60
C ILE A 77 -8.44 -9.61 -5.43
N LEU A 78 -7.58 -8.60 -5.44
CA LEU A 78 -7.71 -7.41 -6.27
C LEU A 78 -7.23 -7.70 -7.70
N GLU A 79 -8.06 -7.35 -8.69
CA GLU A 79 -7.54 -7.12 -10.03
C GLU A 79 -6.63 -5.87 -10.01
N PRO A 80 -5.55 -5.85 -10.81
CA PRO A 80 -4.74 -4.65 -10.97
C PRO A 80 -5.66 -3.51 -11.39
N THR A 81 -5.75 -2.48 -10.55
CA THR A 81 -6.59 -1.35 -10.92
C THR A 81 -5.80 -0.08 -11.10
N ASP A 82 -6.21 0.70 -12.10
CA ASP A 82 -5.69 2.04 -12.31
C ASP A 82 -6.24 2.92 -11.19
N TYR A 83 -5.39 3.27 -10.21
CA TYR A 83 -5.75 4.11 -9.05
C TYR A 83 -6.14 5.53 -9.46
N PHE A 84 -5.65 5.96 -10.62
CA PHE A 84 -5.97 7.23 -11.25
C PHE A 84 -6.16 6.97 -12.75
N ASP A 85 -7.26 7.44 -13.33
CA ASP A 85 -7.27 7.59 -14.78
C ASP A 85 -6.27 8.69 -15.20
N GLU A 86 -5.79 8.64 -16.45
CA GLU A 86 -4.80 9.59 -16.97
C GLU A 86 -5.21 11.06 -16.84
N ARG A 87 -6.51 11.34 -16.81
CA ARG A 87 -7.03 12.69 -16.63
C ARG A 87 -6.82 13.14 -15.19
N ALA A 88 -7.20 12.33 -14.22
CA ALA A 88 -7.04 12.60 -12.79
C ALA A 88 -5.55 12.75 -12.43
N LYS A 89 -4.65 11.99 -13.08
CA LYS A 89 -3.18 12.17 -12.93
C LYS A 89 -2.75 13.58 -13.32
N LYS A 90 -3.19 14.05 -14.51
CA LYS A 90 -2.84 15.39 -15.01
C LYS A 90 -3.42 16.50 -14.16
N GLU A 91 -4.71 16.42 -13.83
CA GLU A 91 -5.39 17.43 -13.00
C GLU A 91 -4.73 17.55 -11.62
N PHE A 92 -4.35 16.43 -11.00
CA PHE A 92 -3.62 16.44 -9.73
C PHE A 92 -2.23 17.10 -9.86
N LEU A 93 -1.45 16.73 -10.88
CA LEU A 93 -0.12 17.31 -11.11
C LEU A 93 -0.19 18.82 -11.36
N GLU A 94 -1.12 19.29 -12.20
CA GLU A 94 -1.33 20.71 -12.45
C GLU A 94 -1.66 21.48 -11.17
N GLN A 95 -2.49 20.91 -10.30
CA GLN A 95 -2.85 21.56 -9.03
C GLN A 95 -1.68 21.58 -8.04
N CYS A 96 -0.85 20.54 -7.98
CA CYS A 96 0.37 20.56 -7.16
C CYS A 96 1.34 21.66 -7.58
N ILE A 97 1.42 21.96 -8.89
CA ILE A 97 2.30 22.98 -9.46
C ILE A 97 1.76 24.40 -9.23
N GLN A 98 0.45 24.60 -9.41
CA GLN A 98 -0.18 25.91 -9.33
C GLN A 98 -0.47 26.35 -7.88
N GLY A 99 -0.65 25.40 -6.95
CA GLY A 99 -0.82 25.69 -5.53
C GLY A 99 0.51 25.68 -4.76
N SER A 100 0.52 26.26 -3.55
CA SER A 100 1.66 26.21 -2.60
C SER A 100 1.84 24.81 -1.97
N MET A 101 1.78 23.74 -2.77
CA MET A 101 1.47 22.36 -2.37
C MET A 101 2.69 21.50 -2.02
N VAL A 102 3.73 22.06 -1.41
CA VAL A 102 4.83 21.29 -0.81
C VAL A 102 4.34 20.19 0.18
N PRO A 103 3.24 20.39 0.94
CA PRO A 103 2.71 19.34 1.84
C PRO A 103 2.26 18.06 1.13
N ASP A 104 1.69 18.16 -0.08
CA ASP A 104 1.15 16.99 -0.79
C ASP A 104 2.26 16.10 -1.33
N VAL A 105 3.36 16.68 -1.83
CA VAL A 105 4.55 15.92 -2.26
C VAL A 105 5.10 15.06 -1.13
N THR A 106 5.11 15.59 0.09
CA THR A 106 5.58 14.86 1.27
C THR A 106 4.68 13.67 1.58
N VAL A 107 3.36 13.82 1.46
CA VAL A 107 2.40 12.72 1.66
C VAL A 107 2.67 11.56 0.69
N PHE A 108 2.86 11.86 -0.61
CA PHE A 108 3.15 10.82 -1.62
C PHE A 108 4.52 10.17 -1.41
N ASN A 109 5.53 10.93 -0.97
CA ASN A 109 6.84 10.36 -0.66
C ASN A 109 6.80 9.46 0.58
N THR A 110 6.06 9.84 1.63
CA THR A 110 5.86 9.01 2.82
C THR A 110 5.07 7.75 2.46
N ALA A 111 4.00 7.88 1.66
CA ALA A 111 3.25 6.73 1.15
C ALA A 111 4.17 5.76 0.42
N TRP A 112 4.96 6.24 -0.56
CA TRP A 112 5.92 5.39 -1.28
C TRP A 112 6.87 4.62 -0.36
N LEU A 113 7.39 5.26 0.69
CA LEU A 113 8.28 4.62 1.65
C LEU A 113 7.57 3.54 2.49
N ILE A 114 6.32 3.76 2.88
CA ILE A 114 5.50 2.76 3.60
C ILE A 114 5.30 1.53 2.72
N GLU A 115 4.77 1.71 1.51
CA GLU A 115 4.48 0.60 0.59
C GLU A 115 5.74 -0.17 0.18
N LYS A 116 6.86 0.56 0.03
CA LYS A 116 8.15 -0.06 -0.27
C LYS A 116 8.61 -0.95 0.88
N ASP A 117 8.57 -0.46 2.11
CA ASP A 117 8.97 -1.21 3.30
C ASP A 117 8.10 -2.47 3.47
N LEU A 118 6.78 -2.34 3.29
CA LEU A 118 5.83 -3.45 3.32
C LEU A 118 6.10 -4.49 2.22
N SER A 119 6.26 -4.05 0.96
CA SER A 119 6.56 -4.96 -0.15
C SER A 119 7.86 -5.75 0.06
N GLU A 120 8.92 -5.07 0.51
CA GLU A 120 10.22 -5.67 0.82
C GLU A 120 10.14 -6.61 2.03
N PHE A 121 9.41 -6.23 3.08
CA PHE A 121 9.17 -7.08 4.24
C PHE A 121 8.48 -8.38 3.85
N TYR A 122 7.37 -8.30 3.10
CA TYR A 122 6.64 -9.48 2.66
C TYR A 122 7.45 -10.37 1.73
N ALA A 123 8.21 -9.79 0.80
CA ALA A 123 9.12 -10.55 -0.06
C ALA A 123 10.16 -11.31 0.78
N GLY A 124 10.82 -10.63 1.73
CA GLY A 124 11.82 -11.24 2.59
C GLY A 124 11.27 -12.31 3.54
N MET A 125 9.99 -12.21 3.94
CA MET A 125 9.32 -13.27 4.70
C MET A 125 8.93 -14.45 3.82
N ALA A 126 8.47 -14.19 2.58
CA ALA A 126 8.12 -15.24 1.62
C ALA A 126 9.33 -16.13 1.28
N GLU A 127 10.54 -15.57 1.17
CA GLU A 127 11.78 -16.32 0.95
C GLU A 127 12.09 -17.35 2.05
N LYS A 128 11.64 -17.08 3.29
CA LYS A 128 11.86 -17.92 4.47
C LYS A 128 10.71 -18.89 4.74
N ALA A 129 9.56 -18.65 4.12
CA ALA A 129 8.36 -19.45 4.28
C ALA A 129 8.32 -20.61 3.27
N VAL A 130 7.44 -21.58 3.52
CA VAL A 130 7.19 -22.72 2.64
C VAL A 130 5.70 -22.93 2.44
N GLY A 131 5.34 -23.64 1.38
CA GLY A 131 3.95 -24.02 1.08
C GLY A 131 3.02 -22.81 0.99
N LYS A 132 1.82 -22.98 1.55
CA LYS A 132 0.74 -21.98 1.44
C LYS A 132 1.06 -20.65 2.13
N THR A 133 1.85 -20.67 3.20
CA THR A 133 2.32 -19.45 3.88
C THR A 133 3.19 -18.60 2.96
N LYS A 134 4.08 -19.22 2.19
CA LYS A 134 4.89 -18.52 1.20
C LYS A 134 4.00 -17.85 0.15
N SER A 135 3.02 -18.57 -0.38
CA SER A 135 2.08 -18.01 -1.34
C SER A 135 1.28 -16.83 -0.79
N ALA A 136 0.85 -16.85 0.48
CA ALA A 136 0.18 -15.71 1.11
C ALA A 136 1.07 -14.47 1.16
N LEU A 137 2.34 -14.63 1.55
CA LEU A 137 3.31 -13.54 1.64
C LEU A 137 3.71 -12.99 0.26
N GLU A 138 3.82 -13.87 -0.75
CA GLU A 138 4.04 -13.44 -2.15
C GLU A 138 2.86 -12.63 -2.69
N MET A 139 1.62 -12.98 -2.32
CA MET A 139 0.43 -12.21 -2.68
C MET A 139 0.45 -10.82 -2.06
N LEU A 140 0.68 -10.71 -0.74
CA LEU A 140 0.84 -9.43 -0.04
C LEU A 140 1.95 -8.58 -0.67
N SER A 141 3.15 -9.16 -0.85
CA SER A 141 4.28 -8.45 -1.47
C SER A 141 3.96 -7.90 -2.85
N LYS A 142 3.18 -8.64 -3.65
CA LYS A 142 2.74 -8.21 -4.97
C LYS A 142 1.77 -7.04 -4.90
N TRP A 143 0.80 -7.06 -3.98
CA TRP A 143 -0.15 -5.95 -3.81
C TRP A 143 0.57 -4.67 -3.39
N GLU A 144 1.41 -4.75 -2.36
CA GLU A 144 2.23 -3.63 -1.88
C GLU A 144 3.18 -3.11 -2.97
N ARG A 145 3.74 -4.00 -3.79
CA ARG A 145 4.58 -3.60 -4.93
C ARG A 145 3.79 -2.76 -5.94
N GLN A 146 2.50 -3.04 -6.14
CA GLN A 146 1.67 -2.26 -7.04
C GLN A 146 1.42 -0.86 -6.48
N HIS A 147 1.17 -0.73 -5.18
CA HIS A 147 1.08 0.58 -4.53
C HIS A 147 2.42 1.33 -4.57
N GLU A 148 3.53 0.66 -4.29
CA GLU A 148 4.89 1.23 -4.37
C GLU A 148 5.15 1.83 -5.75
N LEU A 149 4.91 1.07 -6.82
CA LEU A 149 5.12 1.51 -8.19
C LEU A 149 4.26 2.73 -8.51
N PHE A 150 3.01 2.72 -8.06
CA PHE A 150 2.08 3.83 -8.21
C PHE A 150 2.64 5.11 -7.55
N PHE A 151 2.96 5.08 -6.26
CA PHE A 151 3.47 6.26 -5.57
C PHE A 151 4.83 6.72 -6.11
N ARG A 152 5.71 5.78 -6.50
CA ARG A 152 7.01 6.11 -7.10
C ARG A 152 6.84 6.89 -8.40
N GLN A 153 5.98 6.44 -9.31
CA GLN A 153 5.72 7.12 -10.57
C GLN A 153 5.24 8.56 -10.35
N PHE A 154 4.32 8.76 -9.41
CA PHE A 154 3.83 10.09 -9.05
C PHE A 154 4.90 10.99 -8.46
N ARG A 155 5.67 10.47 -7.50
CA ARG A 155 6.80 11.17 -6.88
C ARG A 155 7.82 11.61 -7.93
N ASP A 156 8.21 10.70 -8.82
CA ASP A 156 9.20 10.97 -9.86
C ASP A 156 8.67 12.04 -10.83
N LYS A 157 7.38 11.99 -11.19
CA LYS A 157 6.75 12.99 -12.05
C LYS A 157 6.66 14.38 -11.40
N LEU A 158 6.30 14.45 -10.13
CA LEU A 158 6.32 15.70 -9.36
C LEU A 158 7.74 16.28 -9.32
N SER A 159 8.73 15.45 -8.97
CA SER A 159 10.14 15.85 -8.89
C SER A 159 10.66 16.40 -10.22
N GLU A 160 10.37 15.69 -11.32
CA GLU A 160 10.71 16.14 -12.68
C GLU A 160 10.07 17.49 -12.99
N THR A 161 8.79 17.66 -12.63
CA THR A 161 8.05 18.87 -12.97
C THR A 161 8.58 20.09 -12.20
N TYR A 162 8.86 19.95 -10.91
CA TYR A 162 9.51 21.01 -10.12
C TYR A 162 10.93 21.33 -10.63
N ALA A 163 11.70 20.33 -11.06
CA ALA A 163 13.04 20.56 -11.61
C ALA A 163 13.04 21.37 -12.91
N GLN A 164 11.97 21.25 -13.71
CA GLN A 164 11.79 21.97 -14.98
C GLN A 164 11.15 23.36 -14.82
N MET A 165 10.70 23.74 -13.62
CA MET A 165 10.11 25.06 -13.41
C MET A 165 11.15 26.16 -13.65
N PRO A 166 10.77 27.29 -14.29
CA PRO A 166 11.65 28.42 -14.42
C PRO A 166 11.91 29.02 -13.04
N TRP A 167 13.18 29.03 -12.62
CA TRP A 167 13.61 29.54 -11.30
C TRP A 167 13.73 31.07 -11.24
N GLY A 168 13.31 31.76 -12.30
CA GLY A 168 13.46 33.21 -12.47
C GLY A 168 14.90 33.60 -12.79
N GLY A 169 15.08 34.22 -13.95
CA GLY A 169 16.26 35.00 -14.36
C GLY A 169 15.77 36.27 -15.03
#